data_AF-A0AAW1WL12-F1
#
_entry.id   AF-A0AAW1WL12-F1
#
_cell.length_a   1.000
_cell.length_b   1.000
_cell.length_c   1.000
_cell.angle_alpha   90.00
_cell.angle_beta   90.00
_cell.angle_gamma   90.00
#
_symmetry.space_group_name_H-M   'P 1'
#
loop_
_entity.id
_entity.type
_entity.pdbx_description
1 polymer ?
#
loop_
_entity_poly.entity_id
_entity_poly.type
_entity_poly.pdbx_seq_one_letter_code
_entity_poly.pdbx_strand_id
1 'polypeptide(L)'
;MAMVSWNLGAGPNPKLLQVSCRKKERSRDNYHPYKVIEITPPPKNLGVRCFPSNMQCGEIVTIESQTYTISAVTHRYQLRKGKYEPSEKRLDVLSTARYVLNIYLDNLLEQS
;
A
#
# COMPACT_ATOMS: atom_id res chain seq x y z
N MET A 1 -11.79 22.36 40.68
CA MET A 1 -11.57 21.00 40.15
C MET A 1 -12.60 20.75 39.06
N ALA A 2 -12.20 20.73 37.80
CA ALA A 2 -13.07 20.37 36.68
C ALA A 2 -12.34 19.31 35.86
N MET A 3 -12.87 18.08 35.86
CA MET A 3 -12.32 16.99 35.05
C MET A 3 -12.80 17.15 33.62
N VAL A 4 -11.90 17.54 32.73
CA VAL A 4 -12.13 17.49 31.28
C VAL A 4 -12.05 16.03 30.87
N SER A 5 -13.21 15.47 30.56
CA SER A 5 -13.34 14.13 30.01
C SER A 5 -12.89 14.15 28.55
N TRP A 6 -11.78 13.47 28.23
CA TRP A 6 -11.37 13.26 26.85
C TRP A 6 -12.24 12.16 26.22
N ASN A 7 -13.15 12.56 25.34
CA ASN A 7 -13.76 11.65 24.38
C ASN A 7 -12.68 11.21 23.39
N LEU A 8 -12.15 10.00 23.57
CA LEU A 8 -11.40 9.32 22.51
C LEU A 8 -12.39 8.96 21.39
N GLY A 9 -12.47 9.84 20.39
CA GLY A 9 -13.10 9.51 19.12
C GLY A 9 -12.42 8.30 18.50
N ALA A 10 -13.20 7.26 18.22
CA ALA A 10 -12.76 6.09 17.49
C ALA A 10 -12.20 6.52 16.12
N GLY A 11 -10.88 6.38 15.95
CA GLY A 11 -10.24 6.56 14.65
C GLY A 11 -10.78 5.56 13.63
N PRO A 12 -10.69 5.87 12.32
CA PRO A 12 -11.16 4.98 11.27
C PRO A 12 -10.39 3.66 11.36
N ASN A 13 -11.11 2.54 11.50
CA ASN A 13 -10.52 1.21 11.42
C ASN A 13 -9.73 1.10 10.10
N PRO A 14 -8.42 0.81 10.12
CA PRO A 14 -7.68 0.62 8.88
C PRO A 14 -8.32 -0.57 8.15
N LYS A 15 -8.85 -0.31 6.95
CA LYS A 15 -9.41 -1.36 6.10
C LYS A 15 -8.28 -2.31 5.74
N LEU A 16 -8.20 -3.43 6.43
CA LEU A 16 -7.20 -4.46 6.17
C LEU A 16 -7.52 -5.09 4.82
N LEU A 17 -6.76 -4.72 3.79
CA LEU A 17 -6.96 -5.22 2.44
C LEU A 17 -6.35 -6.62 2.34
N GLN A 18 -7.22 -7.62 2.29
CA GLN A 18 -6.83 -9.01 2.13
C GLN A 18 -6.58 -9.33 0.66
N VAL A 19 -5.44 -9.96 0.36
CA VAL A 19 -5.08 -10.43 -0.97
C VAL A 19 -6.10 -11.49 -1.43
N SER A 20 -6.87 -11.19 -2.48
CA SER A 20 -7.78 -12.16 -3.09
C SER A 20 -7.33 -12.48 -4.52
N CYS A 21 -6.60 -13.59 -4.66
CA CYS A 21 -6.31 -14.16 -5.97
C CYS A 21 -7.36 -15.23 -6.28
N ARG A 22 -8.58 -14.86 -6.74
CA ARG A 22 -9.52 -15.85 -7.28
C ARG A 22 -9.14 -16.23 -8.72
N LYS A 23 -9.15 -17.53 -8.99
CA LYS A 23 -8.91 -18.12 -10.32
C LYS A 23 -9.97 -17.61 -11.30
N LYS A 24 -9.50 -17.01 -12.39
CA LYS A 24 -10.20 -16.40 -13.53
C LYS A 24 -11.54 -17.06 -13.88
N GLU A 25 -12.64 -16.44 -13.47
CA GLU A 25 -13.90 -16.46 -14.22
C GLU A 25 -13.89 -15.22 -15.13
N ARG A 26 -14.35 -15.36 -16.38
CA ARG A 26 -14.24 -14.36 -17.45
C ARG A 26 -15.05 -13.09 -17.12
N SER A 27 -14.60 -12.25 -16.19
CA SER A 27 -15.13 -10.90 -15.99
C SER A 27 -14.20 -9.86 -16.60
N ARG A 28 -14.79 -8.87 -17.26
CA ARG A 28 -14.17 -7.69 -17.90
C ARG A 28 -13.64 -6.67 -16.87
N ASP A 29 -13.31 -7.11 -15.67
CA ASP A 29 -12.81 -6.23 -14.62
C ASP A 29 -11.29 -6.13 -14.74
N ASN A 30 -10.79 -4.89 -14.81
CA ASN A 30 -9.40 -4.51 -15.03
C ASN A 30 -8.45 -4.89 -13.87
N TYR A 31 -8.47 -6.14 -13.42
CA TYR A 31 -7.55 -6.67 -12.41
C TYR A 31 -6.16 -6.89 -13.03
N HIS A 32 -5.37 -5.82 -13.06
CA HIS A 32 -3.97 -5.87 -13.45
C HIS A 32 -3.16 -6.13 -12.19
N PRO A 33 -2.37 -7.22 -12.14
CA PRO A 33 -1.67 -7.60 -10.92
C PRO A 33 -0.53 -6.62 -10.62
N TYR A 34 -0.28 -6.39 -9.33
CA TYR A 34 0.80 -5.54 -8.85
C TYR A 34 2.03 -6.38 -8.52
N LYS A 35 3.21 -5.89 -8.93
CA LYS A 35 4.48 -6.37 -8.41
C LYS A 35 4.71 -5.73 -7.04
N VAL A 36 4.81 -6.54 -5.99
CA VAL A 36 4.99 -6.04 -4.63
C VAL A 36 6.44 -6.19 -4.20
N ILE A 37 7.02 -5.10 -3.70
CA ILE A 37 8.40 -5.05 -3.24
C ILE A 37 8.43 -4.44 -1.83
N GLU A 38 8.99 -5.17 -0.88
CA GLU A 38 9.37 -4.59 0.40
C GLU A 38 10.63 -3.74 0.19
N ILE A 39 10.53 -2.43 0.44
CA ILE A 39 11.63 -1.49 0.18
C ILE A 39 12.62 -1.39 1.34
N THR A 40 12.34 -2.04 2.48
CA THR A 40 13.27 -2.12 3.62
C THR A 40 14.61 -2.68 3.15
N PRO A 41 15.74 -1.97 3.29
CA PRO A 41 17.02 -2.49 2.84
C PRO A 41 17.41 -3.77 3.61
N PRO A 42 17.84 -4.86 2.93
CA PRO A 42 17.90 -5.03 1.48
C PRO A 42 16.50 -5.29 0.87
N PRO A 43 16.16 -4.69 -0.30
CA PRO A 43 14.84 -4.83 -0.89
C PRO A 43 14.45 -6.29 -1.17
N LYS A 44 13.22 -6.68 -0.84
CA LYS A 44 12.69 -8.03 -1.04
C LYS A 44 11.50 -8.03 -1.98
N ASN A 45 11.48 -8.95 -2.94
CA ASN A 45 10.33 -9.14 -3.81
C ASN A 45 9.29 -10.04 -3.12
N LEU A 46 8.09 -9.52 -2.83
CA LEU A 46 6.98 -10.29 -2.22
C LEU A 46 6.07 -10.97 -3.28
N GLY A 47 6.51 -10.90 -4.55
CA GLY A 47 5.85 -11.52 -5.69
C GLY A 47 4.80 -10.63 -6.37
N VAL A 48 4.03 -11.25 -7.27
CA VAL A 48 2.98 -10.59 -8.04
C VAL A 48 1.63 -10.95 -7.42
N ARG A 49 0.84 -9.94 -7.05
CA ARG A 49 -0.41 -10.11 -6.30
C ARG A 49 -1.56 -9.30 -6.91
N CYS A 50 -2.78 -9.81 -6.77
CA CYS A 50 -3.97 -9.09 -7.19
C CYS A 50 -4.46 -8.21 -6.04
N PHE A 51 -4.53 -6.90 -6.30
CA PHE A 51 -5.14 -5.93 -5.40
C PHE A 51 -6.24 -5.16 -6.14
N PRO A 52 -7.17 -4.51 -5.42
CA PRO A 52 -8.08 -3.56 -6.02
C PRO A 52 -7.33 -2.45 -6.77
N SER A 53 -7.93 -1.87 -7.81
CA SER A 53 -7.28 -0.85 -8.63
C SER A 53 -7.09 0.50 -7.91
N ASN A 54 -7.73 0.70 -6.76
CA ASN A 54 -7.80 1.95 -6.01
C ASN A 54 -6.84 2.00 -4.81
N MET A 55 -5.73 1.25 -4.83
CA MET A 55 -4.73 1.27 -3.75
C MET A 55 -4.16 2.67 -3.53
N GLN A 56 -4.04 3.05 -2.26
CA GLN A 56 -3.50 4.34 -1.84
C GLN A 56 -2.28 4.16 -0.93
N CYS A 57 -1.42 5.17 -0.89
CA CYS A 57 -0.33 5.23 0.07
C CYS A 57 -0.90 5.33 1.50
N GLY A 58 -0.26 4.66 2.46
CA GLY A 58 -0.71 4.59 3.85
C GLY A 58 -1.74 3.49 4.14
N GLU A 59 -2.28 2.82 3.12
CA GLU A 59 -3.15 1.67 3.33
C GLU A 59 -2.38 0.46 3.88
N ILE A 60 -3.08 -0.36 4.66
CA ILE A 60 -2.52 -1.56 5.28
C ILE A 60 -2.97 -2.79 4.48
N VAL A 61 -2.00 -3.55 4.02
CA VAL A 61 -2.20 -4.78 3.24
C VAL A 61 -1.64 -5.98 4.00
N THR A 62 -2.35 -7.10 3.92
CA THR A 62 -1.88 -8.37 4.50
C THR A 62 -1.37 -9.28 3.40
N ILE A 63 -0.09 -9.61 3.45
CA ILE A 63 0.60 -10.45 2.46
C ILE A 63 1.24 -11.59 3.23
N GLU A 64 0.90 -12.84 2.89
CA GLU A 64 1.50 -14.05 3.50
C GLU A 64 1.50 -14.01 5.04
N SER A 65 0.38 -13.58 5.63
CA SER A 65 0.18 -13.43 7.08
C SER A 65 1.05 -12.38 7.77
N GLN A 66 1.75 -11.54 7.01
CA GLN A 66 2.46 -10.36 7.50
C GLN A 66 1.71 -9.09 7.09
N THR A 67 1.77 -8.09 7.96
CA THR A 67 1.09 -6.82 7.77
C THR A 67 2.08 -5.77 7.31
N TYR A 68 1.77 -5.17 6.17
CA TYR A 68 2.59 -4.14 5.55
C TYR A 68 1.77 -2.88 5.30
N THR A 69 2.44 -1.73 5.34
CA THR A 69 1.87 -0.46 4.95
C THR A 69 2.41 -0.07 3.58
N ILE A 70 1.52 0.39 2.68
CA ILE A 70 1.90 0.84 1.34
C ILE A 70 2.64 2.16 1.46
N SER A 71 3.90 2.18 1.04
CA SER A 71 4.73 3.38 0.96
C SER A 71 4.51 4.13 -0.34
N ALA A 72 4.42 3.42 -1.48
CA ALA A 72 4.21 4.03 -2.79
C ALA A 72 3.44 3.12 -3.74
N VAL A 73 2.62 3.75 -4.60
CA VAL A 73 1.89 3.10 -5.69
C VAL A 73 2.40 3.66 -7.01
N THR A 74 2.96 2.81 -7.87
CA THR A 74 3.52 3.22 -9.17
C THR A 74 2.76 2.58 -10.32
N HIS A 75 2.28 3.40 -11.25
CA HIS A 75 1.69 2.96 -12.52
C HIS A 75 2.58 3.40 -13.68
N ARG A 76 3.15 2.45 -14.41
CA ARG A 76 4.01 2.70 -15.56
C ARG A 76 3.21 2.56 -16.85
N TYR A 77 3.28 3.58 -17.70
CA TYR A 77 2.66 3.61 -19.03
C TYR A 77 3.74 3.66 -20.11
N GLN A 78 3.43 3.11 -21.28
CA GLN A 78 4.28 3.11 -22.47
C GLN A 78 3.53 3.72 -23.65
N LEU A 79 4.20 4.59 -24.42
CA LEU A 79 3.64 5.13 -25.65
C LEU A 79 3.72 4.08 -26.76
N ARG A 80 2.58 3.62 -27.27
CA ARG A 80 2.48 2.68 -28.40
C ARG A 80 1.52 3.23 -29.44
N LYS A 81 1.97 3.33 -30.68
CA LYS A 81 1.15 3.76 -31.84
C LYS A 81 0.35 5.05 -31.57
N GLY A 82 0.99 6.03 -30.90
CA GLY A 82 0.37 7.32 -30.58
C GLY A 82 -0.58 7.32 -29.36
N LYS A 83 -0.66 6.23 -28.58
CA LYS A 83 -1.48 6.14 -27.36
C LYS A 83 -0.67 5.63 -26.17
N TYR A 84 -0.95 6.14 -24.97
CA TYR A 84 -0.36 5.62 -23.74
C TYR A 84 -1.09 4.33 -23.32
N GLU A 85 -0.36 3.24 -23.25
CA GLU A 85 -0.85 1.93 -22.82
C GLU A 85 -0.26 1.58 -21.43
N PRO A 86 -1.05 1.05 -20.50
CA PRO A 86 -0.55 0.61 -19.19
C PRO A 86 0.42 -0.56 -19.37
N SER A 87 1.61 -0.47 -18.76
CA SER A 87 2.67 -1.46 -18.89
C SER A 87 2.90 -2.26 -17.61
N GLU A 88 3.03 -1.58 -16.46
CA GLU A 88 3.35 -2.25 -15.19
C GLU A 88 2.73 -1.51 -14.03
N LYS A 89 2.34 -2.25 -12.99
CA LYS A 89 1.92 -1.71 -11.72
C LYS A 89 2.79 -2.27 -10.60
N ARG A 90 3.26 -1.38 -9.72
CA ARG A 90 4.16 -1.72 -8.62
C ARG A 90 3.64 -1.14 -7.31
N LEU A 91 3.68 -1.95 -6.26
CA LEU A 91 3.43 -1.54 -4.88
C LEU A 91 4.71 -1.67 -4.09
N ASP A 92 5.17 -0.55 -3.55
CA ASP A 92 6.27 -0.51 -2.61
C ASP A 92 5.70 -0.50 -1.21
N VAL A 93 6.11 -1.49 -0.42
CA VAL A 93 5.56 -1.71 0.92
C VAL A 93 6.67 -1.69 1.97
N LEU A 94 6.28 -1.31 3.18
CA LEU A 94 7.12 -1.33 4.36
C LEU A 94 6.43 -2.14 5.44
N SER A 95 7.19 -2.74 6.36
CA SER A 95 6.57 -3.24 7.57
C SER A 95 5.88 -2.08 8.30
N THR A 96 4.71 -2.32 8.88
CA THR A 96 3.94 -1.25 9.54
C THR A 96 4.75 -0.56 10.64
N ALA A 97 5.57 -1.31 11.38
CA ALA A 97 6.48 -0.76 12.36
C ALA A 97 7.49 0.22 11.75
N ARG A 98 8.11 -0.14 10.61
CA ARG A 98 9.09 0.73 9.95
C ARG A 98 8.45 1.99 9.36
N TYR A 99 7.25 1.86 8.81
CA TYR A 99 6.50 3.02 8.31
C TYR A 99 6.24 4.06 9.40
N VAL A 100 5.79 3.62 10.58
CA VAL A 100 5.55 4.51 11.73
C VAL A 100 6.85 5.15 12.24
N LEU A 101 7.93 4.37 12.32
CA LEU A 101 9.24 4.90 12.74
C LEU A 101 9.76 5.98 11.79
N ASN A 102 9.60 5.78 10.48
CA ASN A 102 10.00 6.79 9.50
C ASN A 102 9.22 8.09 9.69
N ILE A 103 7.90 8.02 9.83
CA ILE A 103 7.06 9.21 10.11
C ILE A 103 7.57 9.95 11.35
N TYR A 104 7.88 9.22 12.43
CA TYR A 104 8.40 9.85 13.65
C TYR A 104 9.74 10.56 13.41
N LEU A 105 10.67 9.90 12.71
CA LEU A 105 11.99 10.49 12.42
C LEU A 105 11.89 11.69 11.47
N ASP A 106 11.04 11.62 10.46
CA ASP A 106 10.81 12.70 9.50
C ASP A 106 10.25 13.95 10.22
N ASN A 107 9.28 13.75 11.13
CA ASN A 107 8.73 14.84 11.94
C ASN A 107 9.79 15.51 12.83
N LEU A 108 10.77 14.76 13.35
CA LEU A 108 11.86 15.35 14.15
C LEU A 108 12.79 16.21 13.30
N LEU A 109 13.06 15.79 12.07
CA LEU A 109 13.90 16.55 11.13
C LEU A 109 13.20 17.82 10.63
N GLU A 110 11.88 17.80 10.47
CA GLU A 110 11.12 19.00 10.12
C GLU A 110 11.08 20.06 11.24
N GLN A 111 11.31 19.65 12.49
CA GLN A 111 11.27 20.53 13.66
C GLN A 111 12.64 21.13 14.05
N SER A 112 13.73 20.69 13.41
CA SER A 112 15.10 21.18 13.67
C SER A 112 15.49 22.36 12.79
#